data_AF-A0A2U3B3L6-F1
#
_entry.id   AF-A0A2U3B3L6-F1
#
_cell.length_a   1.000
_cell.length_b   1.000
_cell.length_c   1.000
_cell.angle_alpha   90.00
_cell.angle_beta   90.00
_cell.angle_gamma   90.00
#
_symmetry.space_group_name_H-M   'P 1'
#
loop_
_entity.id
_entity.type
_entity.pdbx_description
1 polymer ?
#
loop_
_entity_poly.entity_id
_entity_poly.type
_entity_poly.pdbx_seq_one_letter_code
_entity_poly.pdbx_strand_id
1 'polypeptide(L)'
;MQDLLQTYQYTRNQTKALCKPLKTEDYTPQSAEFASPPKWHLAHTTWFFEEMILITYFKNYHVFDETYSFLFNSYYNSIGERIERKNRGLITRPSIEKIYDYRTHVDKHITKLLELNTSKEIIDLTILGINHEQQHQELLITDLKHTFSCNPIYPKFSKTNYLTSKNKTTGWIDIPEGIYHVGYEGAGFCFDNELGKHRVFLEPFKISNALVTNAEYIEFINDKGYQQAKYWLDDAWHWVNQNKIKNPLYWKLIDGDWYQYTLSGLQPVNPDGILTHISYYEASAFAFWAGYRLPTEFEWEIASKQLDWGAVWEWTNSAYLPYPNFKIATGAVGEYNGKFMVNLMVLKGASTATAKNHSRNTYRNFFSPNTQWQFSGIRLAK
;
A
#
# COMPACT_ATOMS: atom_id res chain seq x y z
N MET A 1 24.89 -13.13 -2.22
CA MET A 1 25.29 -12.55 -0.92
C MET A 1 25.63 -11.07 -1.06
N GLN A 2 26.64 -10.70 -1.86
CA GLN A 2 26.96 -9.27 -2.13
C GLN A 2 25.75 -8.51 -2.69
N ASP A 3 24.96 -9.15 -3.55
CA ASP A 3 23.72 -8.62 -4.10
C ASP A 3 22.59 -8.41 -3.05
N LEU A 4 22.46 -9.32 -2.07
CA LEU A 4 21.46 -9.19 -0.99
C LEU A 4 21.81 -8.05 -0.03
N LEU A 5 23.08 -7.95 0.37
CA LEU A 5 23.54 -6.87 1.23
C LEU A 5 23.40 -5.50 0.53
N GLN A 6 23.72 -5.43 -0.77
CA GLN A 6 23.50 -4.22 -1.57
C GLN A 6 22.01 -3.87 -1.64
N THR A 7 21.13 -4.85 -1.85
CA THR A 7 19.67 -4.65 -1.87
C THR A 7 19.13 -4.20 -0.52
N TYR A 8 19.63 -4.77 0.59
CA TYR A 8 19.35 -4.32 1.95
C TYR A 8 19.73 -2.84 2.11
N GLN A 9 21.00 -2.51 1.87
CA GLN A 9 21.52 -1.15 2.03
C GLN A 9 20.79 -0.14 1.13
N TYR A 10 20.51 -0.52 -0.12
CA TYR A 10 19.72 0.30 -1.05
C TYR A 10 18.34 0.60 -0.47
N THR A 11 17.62 -0.43 0.00
CA THR A 11 16.28 -0.29 0.57
C THR A 11 16.30 0.60 1.81
N ARG A 12 17.23 0.37 2.74
CA ARG A 12 17.39 1.21 3.94
C ARG A 12 17.66 2.67 3.61
N ASN A 13 18.44 2.93 2.55
CA ASN A 13 18.76 4.27 2.07
C ASN A 13 17.58 4.94 1.34
N GLN A 14 16.72 4.19 0.64
CA GLN A 14 15.49 4.75 0.06
C GLN A 14 14.57 5.31 1.14
N THR A 15 14.39 4.59 2.26
CA THR A 15 13.60 5.09 3.40
C THR A 15 14.18 6.39 3.96
N LYS A 16 15.51 6.48 4.11
CA LYS A 16 16.20 7.72 4.55
C LYS A 16 15.99 8.86 3.54
N ALA A 17 16.04 8.57 2.24
CA ALA A 17 15.83 9.56 1.19
C ALA A 17 14.41 10.14 1.20
N LEU A 18 13.39 9.31 1.43
CA LEU A 18 11.99 9.75 1.58
C LEU A 18 11.80 10.67 2.79
N CYS A 19 12.52 10.42 3.87
CA CYS A 19 12.47 11.21 5.09
C CYS A 19 13.31 12.50 5.05
N LYS A 20 14.24 12.64 4.10
CA LYS A 20 15.18 13.79 4.02
C LYS A 20 14.51 15.17 4.04
N PRO A 21 13.33 15.42 3.43
CA PRO A 21 12.70 16.73 3.45
C PRO A 21 12.00 17.08 4.77
N LEU A 22 11.74 16.09 5.63
CA LEU A 22 10.96 16.26 6.87
C LEU A 22 11.70 17.11 7.90
N LYS A 23 10.94 17.92 8.64
CA LYS A 23 11.35 18.57 9.88
C LYS A 23 11.01 17.70 11.08
N THR A 24 11.62 17.97 12.23
CA THR A 24 11.42 17.17 13.46
C THR A 24 9.95 17.05 13.83
N GLU A 25 9.17 18.11 13.63
CA GLU A 25 7.75 18.18 13.92
C GLU A 25 6.93 17.24 13.05
N ASP A 26 7.35 16.99 11.81
CA ASP A 26 6.61 16.15 10.85
C ASP A 26 6.66 14.66 11.21
N TYR A 27 7.61 14.25 12.06
CA TYR A 27 7.85 12.85 12.39
C TYR A 27 6.89 12.25 13.42
N THR A 28 6.10 13.07 14.11
CA THR A 28 5.30 12.66 15.27
C THR A 28 3.78 12.61 15.03
N PRO A 29 3.17 13.52 14.24
CA PRO A 29 1.72 13.52 14.07
C PRO A 29 1.18 12.19 13.52
N GLN A 30 0.03 11.81 14.04
CA GLN A 30 -0.81 10.74 13.51
C GLN A 30 -2.14 11.37 13.10
N SER A 31 -2.35 11.53 11.79
CA SER A 31 -3.50 12.27 11.25
C SER A 31 -4.80 11.46 11.21
N ALA A 32 -4.72 10.14 11.34
CA ALA A 32 -5.85 9.23 11.48
C ALA A 32 -5.38 7.92 12.12
N GLU A 33 -6.31 7.10 12.63
CA GLU A 33 -5.98 5.78 13.19
C GLU A 33 -5.25 4.87 12.19
N PHE A 34 -5.60 4.98 10.91
CA PHE A 34 -4.93 4.21 9.85
C PHE A 34 -3.50 4.68 9.59
N ALA A 35 -3.19 5.96 9.79
CA ALA A 35 -1.87 6.51 9.53
C ALA A 35 -0.92 6.20 10.68
N SER A 36 0.38 6.11 10.41
CA SER A 36 1.42 6.04 11.43
C SER A 36 2.42 7.19 11.26
N PRO A 37 3.00 7.71 12.37
CA PRO A 37 4.00 8.76 12.28
C PRO A 37 5.24 8.30 11.50
N PRO A 38 5.91 9.18 10.73
CA PRO A 38 7.12 8.82 9.99
C PRO A 38 8.22 8.17 10.84
N LYS A 39 8.42 8.64 12.09
CA LYS A 39 9.40 8.00 12.98
C LYS A 39 9.01 6.59 13.38
N TRP A 40 7.70 6.31 13.46
CA TRP A 40 7.21 4.96 13.74
C TRP A 40 7.50 4.03 12.55
N HIS A 41 7.32 4.46 11.29
CA HIS A 41 7.75 3.66 10.12
C HIS A 41 9.26 3.35 10.15
N LEU A 42 10.09 4.37 10.42
CA LEU A 42 11.54 4.22 10.53
C LEU A 42 11.95 3.23 11.63
N ALA A 43 11.31 3.32 12.79
CA ALA A 43 11.60 2.46 13.93
C ALA A 43 11.05 1.04 13.72
N HIS A 44 9.81 0.90 13.24
CA HIS A 44 9.14 -0.37 13.00
C HIS A 44 9.86 -1.25 11.98
N THR A 45 10.27 -0.66 10.85
CA THR A 45 11.05 -1.41 9.84
C THR A 45 12.40 -1.88 10.39
N THR A 46 12.97 -1.13 11.34
CA THR A 46 14.22 -1.50 12.03
C THR A 46 13.99 -2.60 13.07
N TRP A 47 12.92 -2.45 13.83
CA TRP A 47 12.42 -3.45 14.78
C TRP A 47 12.21 -4.80 14.11
N PHE A 48 11.68 -4.84 12.89
CA PHE A 48 11.54 -6.10 12.16
C PHE A 48 12.88 -6.85 12.02
N PHE A 49 13.95 -6.17 11.60
CA PHE A 49 15.27 -6.78 11.45
C PHE A 49 15.89 -7.15 12.81
N GLU A 50 15.71 -6.33 13.84
CA GLU A 50 16.23 -6.65 15.17
C GLU A 50 15.52 -7.87 15.78
N GLU A 51 14.19 -7.82 15.83
CA GLU A 51 13.35 -8.80 16.51
C GLU A 51 13.31 -10.13 15.77
N MET A 52 13.10 -10.10 14.45
CA MET A 52 12.90 -11.33 13.66
C MET A 52 14.23 -11.99 13.28
N ILE A 53 15.35 -11.26 13.33
CA ILE A 53 16.65 -11.75 12.84
C ILE A 53 17.74 -11.64 13.91
N LEU A 54 18.11 -10.44 14.34
CA LEU A 54 19.31 -10.26 15.16
C LEU A 54 19.24 -10.95 16.52
N ILE A 55 18.11 -10.85 17.22
CA ILE A 55 17.93 -11.47 18.54
C ILE A 55 18.16 -12.99 18.49
N THR A 56 17.71 -13.64 17.41
CA THR A 56 17.80 -15.10 17.28
C THR A 56 19.14 -15.56 16.69
N TYR A 57 19.64 -14.86 15.67
CA TYR A 57 20.72 -15.38 14.82
C TYR A 57 22.08 -14.70 15.04
N PHE A 58 22.14 -13.56 15.72
CA PHE A 58 23.40 -12.90 16.04
C PHE A 58 23.85 -13.27 17.46
N LYS A 59 24.95 -14.03 17.57
CA LYS A 59 25.46 -14.53 18.85
C LYS A 59 25.78 -13.38 19.81
N ASN A 60 25.28 -13.47 21.04
CA ASN A 60 25.43 -12.46 22.10
C ASN A 60 24.96 -11.06 21.67
N TYR A 61 23.89 -10.98 20.88
CA TYR A 61 23.29 -9.71 20.49
C TYR A 61 22.72 -8.96 21.71
N HIS A 62 22.98 -7.66 21.77
CA HIS A 62 22.37 -6.76 22.74
C HIS A 62 21.37 -5.87 22.01
N VAL A 63 20.11 -5.94 22.43
CA VAL A 63 19.04 -5.08 21.91
C VAL A 63 19.39 -3.61 22.15
N PHE A 64 18.97 -2.75 21.23
CA PHE A 64 19.29 -1.32 21.33
C PHE A 64 18.61 -0.63 22.52
N ASP A 65 17.35 -0.98 22.79
CA ASP A 65 16.54 -0.49 23.90
C ASP A 65 15.41 -1.51 24.17
N GLU A 66 15.30 -1.99 25.41
CA GLU A 66 14.34 -3.03 25.79
C GLU A 66 12.87 -2.61 25.61
N THR A 67 12.60 -1.30 25.57
CA THR A 67 11.23 -0.79 25.38
C THR A 67 10.77 -0.79 23.92
N TYR A 68 11.68 -0.96 22.96
CA TYR A 68 11.37 -0.76 21.54
C TYR A 68 10.51 -1.87 20.96
N SER A 69 10.59 -3.09 21.50
CA SER A 69 9.71 -4.19 21.09
C SER A 69 8.24 -3.81 21.33
N PHE A 70 7.92 -3.29 22.52
CA PHE A 70 6.57 -2.82 22.85
C PHE A 70 6.10 -1.62 21.99
N LEU A 71 6.99 -0.66 21.74
CA LEU A 71 6.64 0.58 21.02
C LEU A 71 6.47 0.36 19.51
N PHE A 72 7.23 -0.56 18.94
CA PHE A 72 7.36 -0.71 17.49
C PHE A 72 6.87 -2.05 16.95
N ASN A 73 6.39 -2.98 17.77
CA ASN A 73 5.59 -4.10 17.29
C ASN A 73 4.27 -3.59 16.66
N SER A 74 4.02 -3.98 15.42
CA SER A 74 2.82 -3.57 14.68
C SER A 74 1.56 -4.31 15.14
N TYR A 75 1.62 -5.63 15.10
CA TYR A 75 0.48 -6.52 15.30
C TYR A 75 0.87 -7.97 15.65
N TYR A 76 2.15 -8.30 15.85
CA TYR A 76 2.59 -9.67 16.10
C TYR A 76 2.28 -10.06 17.55
N ASN A 77 1.16 -10.75 17.75
CA ASN A 77 0.70 -11.12 19.09
C ASN A 77 1.61 -12.17 19.72
N SER A 78 2.23 -13.04 18.92
CA SER A 78 3.17 -14.05 19.40
C SER A 78 4.49 -13.46 19.92
N ILE A 79 4.81 -12.21 19.57
CA ILE A 79 6.05 -11.55 20.02
C ILE A 79 5.85 -10.91 21.40
N GLY A 80 4.72 -10.22 21.62
CA GLY A 80 4.44 -9.62 22.92
C GLY A 80 3.38 -8.51 22.86
N GLU A 81 3.22 -7.83 24.00
CA GLU A 81 2.37 -6.65 24.11
C GLU A 81 2.85 -5.51 23.20
N ARG A 82 1.93 -4.60 22.86
CA ARG A 82 2.23 -3.45 22.02
C ARG A 82 1.38 -2.24 22.40
N ILE A 83 1.85 -1.07 22.03
CA ILE A 83 1.01 0.13 22.04
C ILE A 83 -0.15 0.00 21.05
N GLU A 84 -1.33 0.48 21.44
CA GLU A 84 -2.49 0.57 20.56
C GLU A 84 -2.20 1.44 19.33
N ARG A 85 -2.62 0.99 18.14
CA ARG A 85 -2.34 1.67 16.86
C ARG A 85 -2.74 3.15 16.86
N LYS A 86 -3.92 3.48 17.40
CA LYS A 86 -4.43 4.86 17.49
C LYS A 86 -3.59 5.80 18.36
N ASN A 87 -2.70 5.25 19.20
CA ASN A 87 -1.89 6.00 20.15
C ASN A 87 -0.43 6.20 19.67
N ARG A 88 -0.08 5.78 18.44
CA ARG A 88 1.29 5.92 17.92
C ARG A 88 1.75 7.38 17.85
N GLY A 89 0.82 8.32 17.59
CA GLY A 89 1.09 9.76 17.58
C GLY A 89 1.40 10.36 18.95
N LEU A 90 1.12 9.64 20.05
CA LEU A 90 1.42 10.08 21.42
C LEU A 90 2.86 9.75 21.86
N ILE A 91 3.57 8.95 21.08
CA ILE A 91 4.95 8.55 21.36
C ILE A 91 5.86 9.76 21.10
N THR A 92 6.09 10.64 22.08
CA THR A 92 7.01 11.78 21.91
C THR A 92 8.49 11.38 22.04
N ARG A 93 8.76 10.27 22.72
CA ARG A 93 10.08 9.63 22.84
C ARG A 93 10.00 8.19 22.36
N PRO A 94 11.04 7.65 21.69
CA PRO A 94 12.36 8.26 21.44
C PRO A 94 12.36 9.42 20.42
N SER A 95 13.40 10.26 20.48
CA SER A 95 13.61 11.34 19.51
C SER A 95 13.94 10.78 18.12
N ILE A 96 13.77 11.58 17.07
CA ILE A 96 14.14 11.15 15.71
C ILE A 96 15.63 10.83 15.58
N GLU A 97 16.51 11.56 16.26
CA GLU A 97 17.95 11.27 16.32
C GLU A 97 18.20 9.88 16.89
N LYS A 98 17.55 9.53 18.01
CA LYS A 98 17.68 8.21 18.64
C LYS A 98 17.13 7.08 17.75
N ILE A 99 16.09 7.35 16.96
CA ILE A 99 15.61 6.41 15.93
C ILE A 99 16.64 6.23 14.81
N TYR A 100 17.38 7.27 14.40
CA TYR A 100 18.47 7.10 13.44
C TYR A 100 19.68 6.36 14.04
N ASP A 101 19.99 6.56 15.32
CA ASP A 101 20.98 5.75 16.04
C ASP A 101 20.57 4.27 16.06
N TYR A 102 19.29 4.01 16.35
CA TYR A 102 18.73 2.66 16.33
C TYR A 102 18.86 1.99 14.96
N ARG A 103 18.49 2.72 13.89
CA ARG A 103 18.68 2.26 12.51
C ARG A 103 20.14 1.90 12.23
N THR A 104 21.06 2.77 12.64
CA THR A 104 22.50 2.58 12.42
C THR A 104 23.03 1.36 13.18
N HIS A 105 22.58 1.16 14.43
CA HIS A 105 22.93 0.00 15.24
C HIS A 105 22.50 -1.30 14.56
N VAL A 106 21.24 -1.40 14.15
CA VAL A 106 20.71 -2.61 13.50
C VAL A 106 21.33 -2.83 12.13
N ASP A 107 21.52 -1.78 11.32
CA ASP A 107 22.16 -1.87 10.00
C ASP A 107 23.58 -2.44 10.10
N LYS A 108 24.36 -2.01 11.10
CA LYS A 108 25.71 -2.53 11.38
C LYS A 108 25.68 -4.03 11.70
N HIS A 109 24.75 -4.47 12.54
CA HIS A 109 24.66 -5.87 12.96
C HIS A 109 24.11 -6.78 11.87
N ILE A 110 23.12 -6.34 11.07
CA ILE A 110 22.63 -7.09 9.91
C ILE A 110 23.74 -7.24 8.87
N THR A 111 24.49 -6.17 8.59
CA THR A 111 25.63 -6.24 7.67
C THR A 111 26.63 -7.30 8.12
N LYS A 112 27.04 -7.25 9.39
CA LYS A 112 27.97 -8.23 9.96
C LYS A 112 27.37 -9.64 10.01
N LEU A 113 26.07 -9.79 10.26
CA LEU A 113 25.41 -11.10 10.24
C LEU A 113 25.50 -11.73 8.86
N LEU A 114 25.15 -10.98 7.82
CA LEU A 114 25.14 -11.46 6.43
C LEU A 114 26.54 -11.77 5.88
N GLU A 115 27.58 -11.15 6.45
CA GLU A 115 28.99 -11.48 6.17
C GLU A 115 29.43 -12.80 6.83
N LEU A 116 28.89 -13.12 8.01
CA LEU A 116 29.32 -14.26 8.84
C LEU A 116 28.46 -15.51 8.68
N ASN A 117 27.16 -15.37 8.40
CA ASN A 117 26.20 -16.46 8.37
C ASN A 117 25.20 -16.25 7.25
N THR A 118 25.14 -17.22 6.36
CA THR A 118 24.29 -17.20 5.17
C THR A 118 23.39 -18.43 5.09
N SER A 119 22.93 -18.88 6.26
CA SER A 119 21.83 -19.84 6.35
C SER A 119 20.62 -19.36 5.57
N LYS A 120 19.86 -20.31 5.03
CA LYS A 120 18.70 -20.04 4.20
C LYS A 120 17.66 -19.21 4.96
N GLU A 121 17.48 -19.49 6.24
CA GLU A 121 16.55 -18.81 7.12
C GLU A 121 16.88 -17.31 7.28
N ILE A 122 18.15 -16.97 7.48
CA ILE A 122 18.59 -15.57 7.56
C ILE A 122 18.38 -14.87 6.22
N ILE A 123 18.70 -15.52 5.11
CA ILE A 123 18.50 -14.98 3.77
C ILE A 123 17.01 -14.70 3.52
N ASP A 124 16.14 -15.68 3.77
CA ASP A 124 14.70 -15.57 3.53
C ASP A 124 14.07 -14.48 4.41
N LEU A 125 14.43 -14.41 5.71
CA LEU A 125 13.95 -13.36 6.61
C LEU A 125 14.47 -11.98 6.22
N THR A 126 15.71 -11.88 5.73
CA THR A 126 16.26 -10.61 5.24
C THR A 126 15.52 -10.14 3.99
N ILE A 127 15.24 -11.04 3.05
CA ILE A 127 14.45 -10.73 1.84
C ILE A 127 13.02 -10.31 2.24
N LEU A 128 12.40 -11.00 3.20
CA LEU A 128 11.09 -10.62 3.73
C LEU A 128 11.14 -9.23 4.38
N GLY A 129 12.14 -8.94 5.22
CA GLY A 129 12.32 -7.65 5.86
C GLY A 129 12.53 -6.50 4.86
N ILE A 130 13.26 -6.75 3.76
CA ILE A 130 13.43 -5.82 2.65
C ILE A 130 12.07 -5.49 2.01
N ASN A 131 11.28 -6.52 1.68
CA ASN A 131 9.96 -6.33 1.07
C ASN A 131 8.97 -5.67 2.04
N HIS A 132 9.05 -5.99 3.33
CA HIS A 132 8.29 -5.33 4.38
C HIS A 132 8.64 -3.83 4.49
N GLU A 133 9.92 -3.47 4.44
CA GLU A 133 10.31 -2.06 4.43
C GLU A 133 9.85 -1.33 3.17
N GLN A 134 9.84 -2.00 2.01
CA GLN A 134 9.28 -1.43 0.77
C GLN A 134 7.78 -1.16 0.88
N GLN A 135 7.00 -2.02 1.55
CA GLN A 135 5.60 -1.72 1.89
C GLN A 135 5.51 -0.47 2.78
N HIS A 136 6.37 -0.37 3.80
CA HIS A 136 6.41 0.79 4.69
C HIS A 136 6.91 2.07 4.01
N GLN A 137 7.68 1.99 2.92
CA GLN A 137 8.06 3.15 2.10
C GLN A 137 6.86 3.73 1.38
N GLU A 138 6.00 2.88 0.81
CA GLU A 138 4.75 3.33 0.20
C GLU A 138 3.80 3.91 1.26
N LEU A 139 3.63 3.22 2.40
CA LEU A 139 2.80 3.72 3.50
C LEU A 139 3.31 5.05 4.06
N LEU A 140 4.64 5.22 4.18
CA LEU A 140 5.24 6.49 4.61
C LEU A 140 4.81 7.65 3.69
N ILE A 141 4.80 7.43 2.36
CA ILE A 141 4.37 8.45 1.41
C ILE A 141 2.88 8.76 1.57
N THR A 142 2.02 7.73 1.70
CA THR A 142 0.58 7.93 1.86
C THR A 142 0.22 8.60 3.18
N ASP A 143 0.91 8.25 4.27
CA ASP A 143 0.65 8.75 5.61
C ASP A 143 1.16 10.19 5.77
N LEU A 144 2.31 10.52 5.17
CA LEU A 144 2.77 11.90 5.04
C LEU A 144 1.79 12.75 4.23
N LYS A 145 1.33 12.23 3.08
CA LYS A 145 0.37 12.95 2.24
C LYS A 145 -0.92 13.25 2.99
N HIS A 146 -1.48 12.28 3.71
CA HIS A 146 -2.66 12.49 4.52
C HIS A 146 -2.40 13.54 5.61
N THR A 147 -1.29 13.40 6.35
CA THR A 147 -0.92 14.32 7.45
C THR A 147 -0.77 15.77 6.97
N PHE A 148 -0.06 16.00 5.87
CA PHE A 148 0.09 17.35 5.33
C PHE A 148 -1.19 17.90 4.69
N SER A 149 -2.09 17.04 4.19
CA SER A 149 -3.39 17.47 3.68
C SER A 149 -4.32 18.00 4.79
N CYS A 150 -4.14 17.53 6.03
CA CYS A 150 -4.88 18.02 7.18
C CYS A 150 -4.40 19.40 7.64
N ASN A 151 -3.20 19.83 7.22
CA ASN A 151 -2.69 21.14 7.57
C ASN A 151 -3.44 22.22 6.76
N PRO A 152 -4.04 23.25 7.40
CA PRO A 152 -4.91 24.21 6.74
C PRO A 152 -4.22 25.08 5.69
N ILE A 153 -2.89 25.17 5.71
CA ILE A 153 -2.11 25.95 4.72
C ILE A 153 -1.54 25.10 3.57
N TYR A 154 -1.86 23.80 3.49
CA TYR A 154 -1.46 22.91 2.39
C TYR A 154 0.04 22.98 2.04
N PRO A 155 0.95 22.67 2.99
CA PRO A 155 2.38 22.86 2.80
C PRO A 155 2.90 22.07 1.60
N LYS A 156 3.87 22.64 0.88
CA LYS A 156 4.60 21.93 -0.17
C LYS A 156 5.72 21.12 0.48
N PHE A 157 5.54 19.80 0.55
CA PHE A 157 6.50 18.89 1.15
C PHE A 157 7.67 18.56 0.21
N SER A 158 7.37 18.26 -1.05
CA SER A 158 8.37 17.83 -2.05
C SER A 158 8.06 18.38 -3.43
N LYS A 159 9.09 18.58 -4.25
CA LYS A 159 8.92 18.86 -5.69
C LYS A 159 8.44 17.62 -6.47
N THR A 160 8.59 16.42 -5.90
CA THR A 160 8.12 15.18 -6.51
C THR A 160 6.59 15.14 -6.48
N ASN A 161 5.99 15.10 -7.67
CA ASN A 161 4.55 14.89 -7.82
C ASN A 161 4.27 13.44 -8.22
N TYR A 162 3.57 12.71 -7.35
CA TYR A 162 3.17 11.32 -7.55
C TYR A 162 1.90 11.17 -8.43
N LEU A 163 1.22 12.28 -8.75
CA LEU A 163 -0.02 12.30 -9.53
C LEU A 163 0.19 12.84 -10.95
N THR A 164 1.19 12.33 -11.65
CA THR A 164 1.55 12.79 -13.01
C THR A 164 1.18 11.80 -14.11
N SER A 165 0.73 10.59 -13.75
CA SER A 165 0.41 9.54 -14.71
C SER A 165 -0.83 9.89 -15.55
N LYS A 166 -0.74 9.56 -16.85
CA LYS A 166 -1.81 9.65 -17.84
C LYS A 166 -1.92 8.32 -18.57
N ASN A 167 -3.10 8.04 -19.13
CA ASN A 167 -3.27 6.89 -20.00
C ASN A 167 -2.40 7.02 -21.26
N LYS A 168 -1.69 5.93 -21.60
CA LYS A 168 -0.92 5.84 -22.86
C LYS A 168 -1.69 5.12 -23.96
N THR A 169 -2.66 4.30 -23.58
CA THR A 169 -3.46 3.48 -24.47
C THR A 169 -4.92 3.59 -24.07
N THR A 170 -5.81 3.31 -25.03
CA THR A 170 -7.27 3.27 -24.85
C THR A 170 -7.82 1.96 -25.42
N GLY A 171 -9.12 1.76 -25.30
CA GLY A 171 -9.80 0.57 -25.80
C GLY A 171 -9.86 -0.56 -24.77
N TRP A 172 -10.20 -1.75 -25.26
CA TRP A 172 -10.53 -2.91 -24.45
C TRP A 172 -9.70 -4.11 -24.88
N ILE A 173 -9.26 -4.91 -23.92
CA ILE A 173 -8.66 -6.23 -24.14
C ILE A 173 -9.77 -7.26 -24.03
N ASP A 174 -9.92 -8.07 -25.06
CA ASP A 174 -10.78 -9.25 -25.05
C ASP A 174 -10.03 -10.45 -24.47
N ILE A 175 -10.58 -11.06 -23.43
CA ILE A 175 -10.08 -12.32 -22.87
C ILE A 175 -11.13 -13.40 -23.15
N PRO A 176 -10.78 -14.48 -23.86
CA PRO A 176 -11.73 -15.55 -24.17
C PRO A 176 -12.12 -16.31 -22.90
N GLU A 177 -13.19 -17.07 -22.98
CA GLU A 177 -13.54 -18.01 -21.91
C GLU A 177 -12.47 -19.10 -21.76
N GLY A 178 -12.30 -19.60 -20.53
CA GLY A 178 -11.43 -20.76 -20.33
C GLY A 178 -10.99 -20.99 -18.91
N ILE A 179 -10.20 -22.05 -18.76
CA ILE A 179 -9.52 -22.38 -17.50
C ILE A 179 -8.13 -21.74 -17.52
N TYR A 180 -7.90 -20.83 -16.59
CA TYR A 180 -6.66 -20.11 -16.41
C TYR A 180 -5.95 -20.52 -15.12
N HIS A 181 -4.65 -20.22 -15.02
CA HIS A 181 -3.89 -20.40 -13.79
C HIS A 181 -3.50 -19.05 -13.21
N VAL A 182 -3.75 -18.88 -11.92
CA VAL A 182 -3.46 -17.68 -11.13
C VAL A 182 -2.65 -18.05 -9.90
N GLY A 183 -1.95 -17.09 -9.32
CA GLY A 183 -1.04 -17.25 -8.19
C GLY A 183 0.43 -17.34 -8.62
N TYR A 184 1.30 -17.09 -7.66
CA TYR A 184 2.74 -17.03 -7.87
C TYR A 184 3.33 -18.39 -8.24
N GLU A 185 4.18 -18.38 -9.26
CA GLU A 185 5.03 -19.51 -9.67
C GLU A 185 6.40 -18.98 -10.09
N GLY A 186 7.44 -19.41 -9.39
CA GLY A 186 8.80 -18.98 -9.64
C GLY A 186 9.73 -19.24 -8.48
N ALA A 187 11.01 -18.88 -8.66
CA ALA A 187 12.06 -19.01 -7.66
C ALA A 187 12.36 -17.69 -6.91
N GLY A 188 11.69 -16.59 -7.29
CA GLY A 188 11.84 -15.29 -6.65
C GLY A 188 10.97 -15.13 -5.42
N PHE A 189 11.05 -13.94 -4.80
CA PHE A 189 10.22 -13.61 -3.65
C PHE A 189 8.75 -13.42 -4.04
N CYS A 190 7.86 -13.96 -3.20
CA CYS A 190 6.46 -13.58 -3.14
C CYS A 190 6.00 -13.58 -1.68
N PHE A 191 4.86 -12.93 -1.41
CA PHE A 191 4.19 -13.09 -0.12
C PHE A 191 3.41 -14.41 -0.12
N ASP A 192 3.24 -15.00 1.06
CA ASP A 192 2.51 -16.25 1.27
C ASP A 192 1.07 -16.20 0.73
N ASN A 193 0.43 -15.02 0.75
CA ASN A 193 -0.92 -14.80 0.22
C ASN A 193 -1.04 -14.94 -1.31
N GLU A 194 0.07 -15.06 -2.04
CA GLU A 194 0.11 -15.30 -3.49
C GLU A 194 0.40 -16.75 -3.85
N LEU A 195 0.84 -17.55 -2.87
CA LEU A 195 1.11 -18.97 -3.05
C LEU A 195 -0.19 -19.76 -3.20
N GLY A 196 -0.05 -21.00 -3.67
CA GLY A 196 -1.19 -21.86 -3.98
C GLY A 196 -1.70 -21.61 -5.40
N LYS A 197 -0.80 -21.65 -6.39
CA LYS A 197 -1.16 -21.60 -7.81
C LYS A 197 -2.29 -22.60 -8.08
N HIS A 198 -3.38 -22.10 -8.63
CA HIS A 198 -4.59 -22.88 -8.84
C HIS A 198 -5.30 -22.47 -10.12
N ARG A 199 -6.29 -23.28 -10.49
CA ARG A 199 -7.11 -23.06 -11.67
C ARG A 199 -8.34 -22.24 -11.32
N VAL A 200 -8.67 -21.29 -12.17
CA VAL A 200 -9.92 -20.53 -12.15
C VAL A 200 -10.57 -20.62 -13.53
N PHE A 201 -11.90 -20.72 -13.57
CA PHE A 201 -12.64 -20.58 -14.81
C PHE A 201 -13.06 -19.11 -14.95
N LEU A 202 -12.82 -18.53 -16.12
CA LEU A 202 -13.27 -17.18 -16.47
C LEU A 202 -14.21 -17.27 -17.66
N GLU A 203 -15.39 -16.66 -17.52
CA GLU A 203 -16.29 -16.33 -18.64
C GLU A 203 -15.61 -15.32 -19.58
N PRO A 204 -16.05 -15.18 -20.84
CA PRO A 204 -15.45 -14.19 -21.73
C PRO A 204 -15.75 -12.78 -21.19
N PHE A 205 -14.72 -11.95 -21.11
CA PHE A 205 -14.86 -10.58 -20.61
C PHE A 205 -13.97 -9.61 -21.39
N LYS A 206 -14.26 -8.32 -21.24
CA LYS A 206 -13.36 -7.26 -21.67
C LYS A 206 -12.86 -6.45 -20.49
N ILE A 207 -11.59 -6.06 -20.51
CA ILE A 207 -10.99 -5.16 -19.52
C ILE A 207 -10.37 -3.95 -20.21
N SER A 208 -10.57 -2.77 -19.64
CA SER A 208 -10.10 -1.52 -20.22
C SER A 208 -8.57 -1.45 -20.21
N ASN A 209 -7.97 -1.05 -21.34
CA ASN A 209 -6.55 -0.71 -21.43
C ASN A 209 -6.21 0.58 -20.68
N ALA A 210 -7.20 1.48 -20.55
CA ALA A 210 -7.08 2.73 -19.83
C ALA A 210 -7.59 2.61 -18.38
N LEU A 211 -7.02 3.42 -17.50
CA LEU A 211 -7.57 3.71 -16.18
C LEU A 211 -8.55 4.88 -16.26
N VAL A 212 -9.49 4.94 -15.32
CA VAL A 212 -10.42 6.08 -15.22
C VAL A 212 -9.65 7.36 -14.92
N THR A 213 -9.99 8.42 -15.65
CA THR A 213 -9.39 9.75 -15.54
C THR A 213 -10.15 10.64 -14.57
N ASN A 214 -9.51 11.73 -14.15
CA ASN A 214 -10.17 12.76 -13.35
C ASN A 214 -11.34 13.41 -14.10
N ALA A 215 -11.24 13.57 -15.43
CA ALA A 215 -12.32 14.11 -16.26
C ALA A 215 -13.59 13.24 -16.18
N GLU A 216 -13.45 11.94 -16.42
CA GLU A 216 -14.56 10.98 -16.34
C GLU A 216 -15.18 10.96 -14.93
N TYR A 217 -14.36 11.05 -13.89
CA TYR A 217 -14.87 11.08 -12.51
C TYR A 217 -15.57 12.41 -12.15
N ILE A 218 -15.14 13.53 -12.74
CA ILE A 218 -15.85 14.81 -12.63
C ILE A 218 -17.24 14.71 -13.28
N GLU A 219 -17.39 13.99 -14.40
CA GLU A 219 -18.70 13.73 -15.01
C GLU A 219 -19.61 12.97 -14.05
N PHE A 220 -19.10 11.93 -13.37
CA PHE A 220 -19.84 11.21 -12.33
C PHE A 220 -20.29 12.14 -11.18
N ILE A 221 -19.42 13.03 -10.71
CA ILE A 221 -19.76 14.01 -9.67
C ILE A 221 -20.84 14.98 -10.18
N ASN A 222 -20.69 15.51 -11.39
CA ASN A 222 -21.61 16.48 -12.00
C ASN A 222 -22.99 15.88 -12.29
N ASP A 223 -23.05 14.59 -12.64
CA ASP A 223 -24.30 13.82 -12.73
C ASP A 223 -24.82 13.40 -11.34
N LYS A 224 -24.41 14.08 -10.27
CA LYS A 224 -24.89 13.84 -8.91
C LYS A 224 -24.63 12.42 -8.40
N GLY A 225 -23.54 11.79 -8.84
CA GLY A 225 -23.18 10.41 -8.49
C GLY A 225 -23.19 10.14 -6.98
N TYR A 226 -22.64 11.06 -6.18
CA TYR A 226 -22.65 10.99 -4.71
C TYR A 226 -24.02 11.25 -4.05
N GLN A 227 -25.06 11.59 -4.81
CA GLN A 227 -26.42 11.81 -4.29
C GLN A 227 -27.44 10.79 -4.81
N GLN A 228 -27.03 9.84 -5.65
CA GLN A 228 -27.92 8.85 -6.27
C GLN A 228 -27.69 7.45 -5.67
N ALA A 229 -28.47 7.08 -4.66
CA ALA A 229 -28.34 5.80 -3.93
C ALA A 229 -28.29 4.56 -4.82
N LYS A 230 -28.97 4.57 -5.98
CA LYS A 230 -28.99 3.46 -6.95
C LYS A 230 -27.61 3.04 -7.47
N TYR A 231 -26.60 3.90 -7.38
CA TYR A 231 -25.24 3.58 -7.81
C TYR A 231 -24.40 2.92 -6.71
N TRP A 232 -24.84 2.97 -5.46
CA TRP A 232 -24.04 2.57 -4.31
C TRP A 232 -24.52 1.23 -3.74
N LEU A 233 -23.57 0.41 -3.29
CA LEU A 233 -23.86 -0.70 -2.38
C LEU A 233 -24.46 -0.15 -1.07
N ASP A 234 -25.22 -0.95 -0.33
CA ASP A 234 -25.93 -0.46 0.88
C ASP A 234 -24.97 0.08 1.95
N ASP A 235 -23.94 -0.70 2.31
CA ASP A 235 -22.86 -0.28 3.23
C ASP A 235 -22.14 0.97 2.74
N ALA A 236 -21.95 1.08 1.41
CA ALA A 236 -21.30 2.20 0.78
C ALA A 236 -22.16 3.48 0.86
N TRP A 237 -23.47 3.35 0.63
CA TRP A 237 -24.42 4.44 0.74
C TRP A 237 -24.50 4.95 2.19
N HIS A 238 -24.50 4.03 3.16
CA HIS A 238 -24.41 4.42 4.58
C HIS A 238 -23.12 5.20 4.86
N TRP A 239 -21.97 4.69 4.41
CA TRP A 239 -20.66 5.33 4.60
C TRP A 239 -20.60 6.74 3.97
N VAL A 240 -21.05 6.90 2.72
CA VAL A 240 -21.08 8.21 2.01
C VAL A 240 -21.89 9.23 2.81
N ASN A 241 -23.07 8.84 3.30
CA ASN A 241 -23.95 9.74 4.05
C ASN A 241 -23.41 10.07 5.45
N GLN A 242 -22.96 9.06 6.19
CA GLN A 242 -22.44 9.23 7.55
C GLN A 242 -21.18 10.10 7.57
N ASN A 243 -20.28 9.90 6.61
CA ASN A 243 -19.01 10.62 6.52
C ASN A 243 -19.08 11.86 5.62
N LYS A 244 -20.25 12.14 5.03
CA LYS A 244 -20.52 13.29 4.14
C LYS A 244 -19.53 13.37 2.96
N ILE A 245 -19.22 12.21 2.36
CA ILE A 245 -18.29 12.11 1.24
C ILE A 245 -18.97 12.69 -0.02
N LYS A 246 -18.26 13.56 -0.74
CA LYS A 246 -18.79 14.24 -1.94
C LYS A 246 -17.85 14.21 -3.15
N ASN A 247 -16.62 13.78 -2.94
CA ASN A 247 -15.52 13.83 -3.90
C ASN A 247 -14.36 12.95 -3.40
N PRO A 248 -13.40 12.61 -4.27
CA PRO A 248 -12.19 11.86 -3.88
C PRO A 248 -11.43 12.55 -2.76
N LEU A 249 -10.69 11.77 -1.98
CA LEU A 249 -9.87 12.30 -0.89
C LEU A 249 -8.83 13.28 -1.46
N TYR A 250 -8.59 14.36 -0.71
CA TYR A 250 -7.75 15.51 -1.06
C TYR A 250 -8.32 16.50 -2.07
N TRP A 251 -9.47 16.22 -2.71
CA TRP A 251 -10.10 17.16 -3.61
C TRP A 251 -10.84 18.26 -2.86
N LYS A 252 -10.85 19.46 -3.46
CA LYS A 252 -11.47 20.67 -2.94
C LYS A 252 -12.08 21.45 -4.09
N LEU A 253 -13.30 21.92 -3.90
CA LEU A 253 -13.93 22.88 -4.79
C LEU A 253 -13.60 24.28 -4.29
N ILE A 254 -12.86 25.06 -5.08
CA ILE A 254 -12.45 26.44 -4.76
C ILE A 254 -12.89 27.32 -5.93
N ASP A 255 -13.78 28.27 -5.65
CA ASP A 255 -14.33 29.20 -6.64
C ASP A 255 -14.92 28.53 -7.90
N GLY A 256 -15.46 27.31 -7.73
CA GLY A 256 -16.06 26.52 -8.81
C GLY A 256 -15.11 25.54 -9.50
N ASP A 257 -13.81 25.61 -9.20
CA ASP A 257 -12.79 24.74 -9.80
C ASP A 257 -12.33 23.65 -8.83
N TRP A 258 -12.04 22.46 -9.36
CA TRP A 258 -11.48 21.36 -8.59
C TRP A 258 -9.97 21.51 -8.40
N TYR A 259 -9.54 21.50 -7.15
CA TYR A 259 -8.15 21.41 -6.71
C TYR A 259 -7.94 20.09 -5.98
N GLN A 260 -6.71 19.57 -5.99
CA GLN A 260 -6.32 18.44 -5.19
C GLN A 260 -5.01 18.72 -4.45
N TYR A 261 -4.93 18.28 -3.20
CA TYR A 261 -3.66 18.32 -2.49
C TYR A 261 -2.71 17.21 -2.97
N THR A 262 -1.52 17.62 -3.38
CA THR A 262 -0.39 16.75 -3.70
C THR A 262 0.72 17.00 -2.69
N LEU A 263 1.73 16.12 -2.60
CA LEU A 263 2.94 16.42 -1.82
C LEU A 263 3.72 17.64 -2.35
N SER A 264 3.41 18.11 -3.56
CA SER A 264 3.90 19.36 -4.16
C SER A 264 2.98 20.56 -3.93
N GLY A 265 2.01 20.43 -3.02
CA GLY A 265 1.03 21.45 -2.65
C GLY A 265 -0.33 21.24 -3.30
N LEU A 266 -1.25 22.16 -2.97
CA LEU A 266 -2.56 22.27 -3.59
C LEU A 266 -2.41 22.74 -5.05
N GLN A 267 -2.99 21.99 -5.98
CA GLN A 267 -2.90 22.25 -7.43
C GLN A 267 -4.25 21.99 -8.08
N PRO A 268 -4.58 22.63 -9.21
CA PRO A 268 -5.76 22.28 -10.01
C PRO A 268 -5.76 20.78 -10.35
N VAL A 269 -6.93 20.16 -10.33
CA VAL A 269 -7.10 18.78 -10.82
C VAL A 269 -6.84 18.79 -12.32
N ASN A 270 -5.89 17.96 -12.77
CA ASN A 270 -5.61 17.76 -14.18
C ASN A 270 -6.64 16.77 -14.76
N PRO A 271 -7.53 17.19 -15.69
CA PRO A 271 -8.58 16.33 -16.23
C PRO A 271 -8.05 15.06 -16.91
N ASP A 272 -6.90 15.14 -17.60
CA ASP A 272 -6.26 14.00 -18.27
C ASP A 272 -5.54 13.05 -17.31
N GLY A 273 -5.36 13.46 -16.04
CA GLY A 273 -4.67 12.66 -15.04
C GLY A 273 -5.49 11.43 -14.66
N ILE A 274 -4.80 10.34 -14.34
CA ILE A 274 -5.44 9.15 -13.78
C ILE A 274 -6.04 9.49 -12.41
N LEU A 275 -7.28 9.04 -12.19
CA LEU A 275 -8.00 9.19 -10.93
C LEU A 275 -7.27 8.46 -9.80
N THR A 276 -7.13 9.12 -8.65
CA THR A 276 -6.45 8.56 -7.47
C THR A 276 -7.21 8.90 -6.18
N HIS A 277 -6.95 8.14 -5.11
CA HIS A 277 -7.46 8.37 -3.75
C HIS A 277 -8.98 8.21 -3.60
N ILE A 278 -9.49 7.16 -4.22
CA ILE A 278 -10.88 6.72 -4.10
C ILE A 278 -10.96 5.36 -3.38
N SER A 279 -12.06 5.16 -2.67
CA SER A 279 -12.42 3.92 -1.99
C SER A 279 -12.93 2.85 -2.96
N TYR A 280 -12.99 1.60 -2.52
CA TYR A 280 -13.66 0.55 -3.28
C TYR A 280 -15.15 0.90 -3.50
N TYR A 281 -15.78 1.49 -2.50
CA TYR A 281 -17.15 1.98 -2.57
C TYR A 281 -17.35 2.97 -3.72
N GLU A 282 -16.48 3.97 -3.81
CA GLU A 282 -16.46 4.94 -4.92
C GLU A 282 -16.15 4.27 -6.27
N ALA A 283 -15.18 3.35 -6.29
CA ALA A 283 -14.82 2.59 -7.49
C ALA A 283 -16.00 1.79 -8.06
N SER A 284 -16.70 1.07 -7.18
CA SER A 284 -17.87 0.27 -7.53
C SER A 284 -19.02 1.15 -8.01
N ALA A 285 -19.28 2.27 -7.34
CA ALA A 285 -20.36 3.18 -7.71
C ALA A 285 -20.11 3.85 -9.06
N PHE A 286 -18.88 4.29 -9.30
CA PHE A 286 -18.48 4.84 -10.60
C PHE A 286 -18.59 3.81 -11.72
N ALA A 287 -18.09 2.58 -11.51
CA ALA A 287 -18.16 1.52 -12.51
C ALA A 287 -19.62 1.23 -12.90
N PHE A 288 -20.51 1.13 -11.91
CA PHE A 288 -21.93 0.91 -12.14
C PHE A 288 -22.60 2.09 -12.86
N TRP A 289 -22.32 3.34 -12.46
CA TRP A 289 -22.80 4.54 -13.16
C TRP A 289 -22.37 4.56 -14.63
N ALA A 290 -21.13 4.18 -14.91
CA ALA A 290 -20.57 4.13 -16.27
C ALA A 290 -21.10 2.95 -17.11
N GLY A 291 -21.96 2.09 -16.55
CA GLY A 291 -22.49 0.91 -17.25
C GLY A 291 -21.52 -0.27 -17.32
N TYR A 292 -20.58 -0.34 -16.39
CA TYR A 292 -19.52 -1.35 -16.32
C TYR A 292 -19.43 -1.97 -14.92
N ARG A 293 -18.38 -2.75 -14.67
CA ARG A 293 -18.04 -3.33 -13.37
C ARG A 293 -16.54 -3.20 -13.10
N LEU A 294 -16.13 -3.51 -11.88
CA LEU A 294 -14.71 -3.76 -11.56
C LEU A 294 -14.33 -5.18 -12.00
N PRO A 295 -13.09 -5.43 -12.47
CA PRO A 295 -12.59 -6.78 -12.72
C PRO A 295 -12.44 -7.54 -11.41
N THR A 296 -12.59 -8.86 -11.42
CA THR A 296 -12.06 -9.71 -10.34
C THR A 296 -10.53 -9.67 -10.33
N GLU A 297 -9.89 -10.04 -9.22
CA GLU A 297 -8.42 -10.11 -9.16
C GLU A 297 -7.86 -11.13 -10.16
N PHE A 298 -8.63 -12.16 -10.49
CA PHE A 298 -8.28 -13.20 -11.45
C PHE A 298 -8.33 -12.69 -12.89
N GLU A 299 -9.41 -12.02 -13.27
CA GLU A 299 -9.54 -11.35 -14.58
C GLU A 299 -8.38 -10.36 -14.79
N TRP A 300 -8.07 -9.57 -13.77
CA TRP A 300 -6.95 -8.63 -13.80
C TRP A 300 -5.60 -9.34 -13.99
N GLU A 301 -5.34 -10.40 -13.23
CA GLU A 301 -4.06 -11.12 -13.28
C GLU A 301 -3.82 -11.81 -14.63
N ILE A 302 -4.89 -12.35 -15.25
CA ILE A 302 -4.80 -12.93 -16.60
C ILE A 302 -4.55 -11.87 -17.66
N ALA A 303 -5.19 -10.70 -17.54
CA ALA A 303 -4.98 -9.58 -18.46
C ALA A 303 -3.65 -8.85 -18.24
N SER A 304 -2.99 -9.01 -17.09
CA SER A 304 -1.90 -8.14 -16.61
C SER A 304 -0.72 -7.99 -17.58
N LYS A 305 -0.47 -8.99 -18.43
CA LYS A 305 0.63 -8.96 -19.43
C LYS A 305 0.36 -8.01 -20.59
N GLN A 306 -0.91 -7.65 -20.79
CA GLN A 306 -1.39 -6.76 -21.85
C GLN A 306 -1.72 -5.35 -21.31
N LEU A 307 -1.71 -5.16 -20.00
CA LEU A 307 -2.04 -3.91 -19.33
C LEU A 307 -0.79 -3.05 -19.08
N ASP A 308 -0.93 -1.73 -19.21
CA ASP A 308 0.01 -0.74 -18.65
C ASP A 308 -0.47 -0.41 -17.22
N TRP A 309 0.16 -1.03 -16.23
CA TRP A 309 -0.17 -0.88 -14.80
C TRP A 309 1.01 -0.31 -14.01
N GLY A 310 0.77 0.08 -12.76
CA GLY A 310 1.76 0.68 -11.87
C GLY A 310 1.59 2.18 -11.63
N ALA A 311 0.57 2.80 -12.23
CA ALA A 311 0.21 4.19 -11.93
C ALA A 311 -0.54 4.31 -10.59
N VAL A 312 -1.46 3.39 -10.33
CA VAL A 312 -2.28 3.31 -9.12
C VAL A 312 -2.60 1.86 -8.81
N TRP A 313 -2.82 1.55 -7.54
CA TRP A 313 -3.49 0.32 -7.16
C TRP A 313 -4.92 0.30 -7.71
N GLU A 314 -5.29 -0.76 -8.38
CA GLU A 314 -6.55 -0.86 -9.09
C GLU A 314 -7.51 -1.72 -8.26
N TRP A 315 -8.62 -1.14 -7.80
CA TRP A 315 -9.63 -1.89 -7.05
C TRP A 315 -10.21 -3.02 -7.89
N THR A 316 -10.32 -4.21 -7.29
CA THR A 316 -10.97 -5.38 -7.90
C THR A 316 -12.26 -5.72 -7.17
N ASN A 317 -13.15 -6.45 -7.84
CA ASN A 317 -14.36 -7.03 -7.26
C ASN A 317 -14.08 -8.37 -6.55
N SER A 318 -12.96 -8.47 -5.84
CA SER A 318 -12.55 -9.69 -5.13
C SER A 318 -12.24 -9.40 -3.67
N ALA A 319 -12.90 -10.13 -2.77
CA ALA A 319 -12.56 -10.13 -1.35
C ALA A 319 -11.17 -10.75 -1.14
N TYR A 320 -10.42 -10.22 -0.19
CA TYR A 320 -9.10 -10.74 0.17
C TYR A 320 -9.24 -12.03 0.99
N LEU A 321 -9.36 -13.14 0.26
CA LEU A 321 -9.51 -14.49 0.81
C LEU A 321 -8.25 -15.32 0.59
N PRO A 322 -8.02 -16.38 1.40
CA PRO A 322 -6.95 -17.33 1.13
C PRO A 322 -7.17 -18.02 -0.22
N TYR A 323 -6.12 -18.11 -1.01
CA TYR A 323 -6.15 -19.02 -2.17
C TYR A 323 -6.29 -20.48 -1.71
N PRO A 324 -6.79 -21.38 -2.58
CA PRO A 324 -6.79 -22.80 -2.30
C PRO A 324 -5.40 -23.29 -1.87
N ASN A 325 -5.36 -24.06 -0.79
CA ASN A 325 -4.12 -24.58 -0.18
C ASN A 325 -3.19 -23.52 0.44
N PHE A 326 -3.68 -22.30 0.69
CA PHE A 326 -2.95 -21.32 1.50
C PHE A 326 -2.53 -21.95 2.85
N LYS A 327 -1.28 -21.72 3.24
CA LYS A 327 -0.71 -22.20 4.50
C LYS A 327 -0.10 -21.04 5.24
N ILE A 328 -0.40 -20.97 6.53
CA ILE A 328 0.22 -20.01 7.44
C ILE A 328 1.66 -20.48 7.71
N ALA A 329 2.62 -19.57 7.55
CA ALA A 329 4.01 -19.85 7.89
C ALA A 329 4.18 -20.15 9.39
N THR A 330 5.15 -20.96 9.76
CA THR A 330 5.44 -21.26 11.17
C THR A 330 6.09 -20.07 11.89
N GLY A 331 5.78 -19.89 13.17
CA GLY A 331 6.35 -18.81 14.00
C GLY A 331 5.67 -17.46 13.76
N ALA A 332 6.28 -16.38 14.27
CA ALA A 332 5.69 -15.04 14.25
C ALA A 332 5.37 -14.54 12.82
N VAL A 333 6.18 -14.91 11.84
CA VAL A 333 5.98 -14.55 10.42
C VAL A 333 4.64 -15.06 9.87
N GLY A 334 4.04 -16.10 10.45
CA GLY A 334 2.71 -16.57 10.09
C GLY A 334 1.59 -15.54 10.30
N GLU A 335 1.81 -14.55 11.16
CA GLU A 335 0.84 -13.48 11.41
C GLU A 335 0.85 -12.38 10.33
N TYR A 336 1.73 -12.47 9.32
CA TYR A 336 1.94 -11.38 8.36
C TYR A 336 0.70 -11.09 7.50
N ASN A 337 0.05 -12.12 6.94
CA ASN A 337 -1.04 -11.95 5.98
C ASN A 337 -2.33 -12.69 6.36
N GLY A 338 -2.25 -13.98 6.71
CA GLY A 338 -3.43 -14.85 6.81
C GLY A 338 -4.52 -14.35 7.76
N LYS A 339 -4.15 -13.74 8.89
CA LYS A 339 -5.11 -13.24 9.88
C LYS A 339 -5.94 -12.03 9.41
N PHE A 340 -5.55 -11.40 8.30
CA PHE A 340 -6.24 -10.25 7.72
C PHE A 340 -7.22 -10.64 6.60
N MET A 341 -7.38 -11.93 6.30
CA MET A 341 -8.21 -12.42 5.19
C MET A 341 -9.72 -12.42 5.52
N VAL A 342 -10.25 -11.26 5.93
CA VAL A 342 -11.66 -11.02 6.22
C VAL A 342 -11.97 -9.53 6.10
N ASN A 343 -13.12 -9.17 5.52
CA ASN A 343 -13.62 -7.79 5.40
C ASN A 343 -12.69 -6.79 4.64
N LEU A 344 -11.81 -7.30 3.77
CA LEU A 344 -10.92 -6.48 2.93
C LEU A 344 -11.14 -6.82 1.46
N MET A 345 -10.86 -5.85 0.57
CA MET A 345 -10.93 -6.02 -0.88
C MET A 345 -9.52 -5.97 -1.48
N VAL A 346 -9.31 -6.73 -2.55
CA VAL A 346 -8.01 -6.81 -3.23
C VAL A 346 -7.82 -5.64 -4.20
N LEU A 347 -6.59 -5.10 -4.23
CA LEU A 347 -6.10 -4.21 -5.27
C LEU A 347 -4.90 -4.83 -6.00
N LYS A 348 -4.78 -4.52 -7.29
CA LYS A 348 -3.74 -5.05 -8.18
C LYS A 348 -2.94 -3.95 -8.86
N GLY A 349 -1.86 -4.32 -9.55
CA GLY A 349 -0.97 -3.40 -10.26
C GLY A 349 0.21 -2.98 -9.40
N ALA A 350 0.20 -1.73 -8.97
CA ALA A 350 1.14 -1.04 -8.10
C ALA A 350 0.81 0.46 -8.22
N SER A 351 1.39 1.31 -7.39
CA SER A 351 1.25 2.75 -7.53
C SER A 351 2.57 3.46 -7.87
N THR A 352 2.48 4.75 -8.18
CA THR A 352 3.65 5.63 -8.30
C THR A 352 4.47 5.75 -7.01
N ALA A 353 3.91 5.34 -5.85
CA ALA A 353 4.61 5.29 -4.56
C ALA A 353 5.17 3.89 -4.24
N THR A 354 4.81 2.85 -4.99
CA THR A 354 5.35 1.50 -4.80
C THR A 354 6.83 1.47 -5.15
N ALA A 355 7.64 0.84 -4.29
CA ALA A 355 9.07 0.74 -4.50
C ALA A 355 9.41 0.00 -5.81
N LYS A 356 10.48 0.43 -6.48
CA LYS A 356 10.97 -0.23 -7.70
C LYS A 356 11.27 -1.71 -7.42
N ASN A 357 10.87 -2.59 -8.34
CA ASN A 357 11.04 -4.05 -8.26
C ASN A 357 10.29 -4.74 -7.10
N HIS A 358 9.40 -4.04 -6.39
CA HIS A 358 8.55 -4.65 -5.36
C HIS A 358 7.33 -5.39 -5.96
N SER A 359 6.80 -4.83 -7.04
CA SER A 359 5.56 -5.28 -7.66
C SER A 359 5.75 -6.53 -8.54
N ARG A 360 4.65 -7.26 -8.71
CA ARG A 360 4.52 -8.44 -9.56
C ARG A 360 3.04 -8.57 -9.92
N ASN A 361 2.72 -9.20 -11.04
CA ASN A 361 1.32 -9.35 -11.46
C ASN A 361 0.49 -10.19 -10.47
N THR A 362 1.15 -11.08 -9.72
CA THR A 362 0.50 -11.89 -8.69
C THR A 362 0.30 -11.14 -7.37
N TYR A 363 0.93 -9.95 -7.19
CA TYR A 363 0.88 -9.21 -5.93
C TYR A 363 -0.56 -8.89 -5.54
N ARG A 364 -0.92 -9.13 -4.28
CA ARG A 364 -2.26 -8.88 -3.73
C ARG A 364 -2.16 -7.83 -2.64
N ASN A 365 -2.41 -6.57 -2.99
CA ASN A 365 -2.60 -5.54 -1.97
C ASN A 365 -4.04 -5.62 -1.44
N PHE A 366 -4.29 -5.20 -0.21
CA PHE A 366 -5.60 -5.36 0.41
C PHE A 366 -5.90 -4.25 1.41
N PHE A 367 -7.11 -3.72 1.36
CA PHE A 367 -7.57 -2.67 2.26
C PHE A 367 -9.08 -2.78 2.51
N SER A 368 -9.55 -2.16 3.59
CA SER A 368 -10.97 -2.06 3.88
C SER A 368 -11.69 -1.30 2.75
N PRO A 369 -12.94 -1.65 2.40
CA PRO A 369 -13.65 -1.07 1.27
C PRO A 369 -13.76 0.48 1.27
N ASN A 370 -13.74 1.11 2.46
CA ASN A 370 -13.83 2.55 2.64
C ASN A 370 -12.48 3.30 2.56
N THR A 371 -11.37 2.60 2.30
CA THR A 371 -10.02 3.18 2.30
C THR A 371 -9.78 4.11 1.11
N GLN A 372 -9.47 5.39 1.36
CA GLN A 372 -9.19 6.38 0.30
C GLN A 372 -7.73 6.87 0.26
N TRP A 373 -6.95 6.74 1.34
CA TRP A 373 -5.64 7.43 1.44
C TRP A 373 -4.51 6.78 0.64
N GLN A 374 -4.69 5.54 0.21
CA GLN A 374 -3.79 4.86 -0.71
C GLN A 374 -3.87 5.46 -2.11
N PHE A 375 -2.84 5.28 -2.93
CA PHE A 375 -2.86 5.64 -4.35
C PHE A 375 -3.70 4.64 -5.14
N SER A 376 -5.01 4.63 -4.91
CA SER A 376 -5.99 3.72 -5.51
C SER A 376 -6.82 4.39 -6.59
N GLY A 377 -7.11 3.67 -7.67
CA GLY A 377 -7.93 4.11 -8.80
C GLY A 377 -8.79 2.97 -9.38
N ILE A 378 -9.24 3.15 -10.62
CA ILE A 378 -10.26 2.30 -11.23
C ILE A 378 -9.78 1.83 -12.61
N ARG A 379 -9.85 0.51 -12.84
CA ARG A 379 -9.89 -0.10 -14.17
C ARG A 379 -11.23 -0.77 -14.36
N LEU A 380 -11.86 -0.53 -15.51
CA LEU A 380 -13.20 -1.04 -15.81
C LEU A 380 -13.12 -2.39 -16.52
N ALA A 381 -14.11 -3.25 -16.26
CA ALA A 381 -14.36 -4.50 -16.95
C ALA A 381 -15.84 -4.59 -17.38
N LYS A 382 -16.14 -5.44 -18.36
CA LYS A 382 -17.50 -5.76 -18.79
C LYS A 382 -17.61 -7.20 -19.24
#